data_AF-A0A6I0ENJ1-F1
#
_entry.id   AF-A0A6I0ENJ1-F1
#
_cell.length_a   1.000
_cell.length_b   1.000
_cell.length_c   1.000
_cell.angle_alpha   90.00
_cell.angle_beta   90.00
_cell.angle_gamma   90.00
#
_symmetry.space_group_name_H-M   'P 1'
#
loop_
_entity.id
_entity.type
_entity.pdbx_description
1 polymer ?
#
loop_
_entity_poly.entity_id
_entity_poly.type
_entity_poly.pdbx_seq_one_letter_code
_entity_poly.pdbx_strand_id
1 'polypeptide(L)'
;MPSLQHFVTRMPGRSGWLVAACCIALAGAAVTAQSAPQQQPGIVLVKLGIGDMSKAEQANLWKLVDEYATVDALQEFCGTKLNLQRRAWLAVSACVDPASLRKVFAKFRTKKGEYLKQWETLHGQPEAKKAVCERFKTKLGEYSKIMSGQINEAATACRNCFFC
;
A
#
# COMPACT_ATOMS: atom_id res chain seq x y z
N MET A 1 13.62 -33.05 52.45
CA MET A 1 12.50 -32.74 51.52
C MET A 1 12.70 -33.56 50.26
N PRO A 2 11.82 -34.51 49.93
CA PRO A 2 11.97 -35.44 48.80
C PRO A 2 11.13 -35.00 47.58
N SER A 3 11.65 -35.17 46.36
CA SER A 3 10.89 -35.08 45.09
C SER A 3 11.83 -35.47 43.95
N LEU A 4 11.51 -36.24 42.92
CA LEU A 4 10.46 -37.22 42.62
C LEU A 4 11.05 -38.03 41.45
N GLN A 5 10.84 -39.34 41.44
CA GLN A 5 11.26 -40.24 40.37
C GLN A 5 10.40 -40.07 39.11
N HIS A 6 11.07 -40.29 37.96
CA HIS A 6 10.64 -40.66 36.61
C HIS A 6 9.13 -40.79 36.28
N PHE A 7 8.73 -40.26 35.11
CA PHE A 7 8.01 -41.06 34.11
C PHE A 7 8.25 -40.55 32.67
N VAL A 8 8.58 -41.51 31.80
CA VAL A 8 8.77 -41.40 30.34
C VAL A 8 7.42 -41.60 29.65
N THR A 9 7.15 -40.87 28.56
CA THR A 9 6.42 -41.34 27.34
C THR A 9 6.31 -40.18 26.35
N ARG A 10 7.06 -40.18 25.23
CA ARG A 10 6.79 -40.74 23.88
C ARG A 10 5.83 -39.89 23.02
N MET A 11 6.41 -39.23 22.00
CA MET A 11 5.75 -38.55 20.88
C MET A 11 4.93 -39.52 20.01
N PRO A 12 3.96 -39.00 19.23
CA PRO A 12 4.13 -38.87 17.78
C PRO A 12 3.60 -37.51 17.28
N GLY A 13 4.02 -36.90 16.17
CA GLY A 13 4.50 -37.44 14.90
C GLY A 13 3.65 -36.79 13.79
N ARG A 14 4.13 -35.68 13.21
CA ARG A 14 3.58 -35.02 12.02
C ARG A 14 3.89 -35.91 10.80
N SER A 15 2.86 -36.41 10.11
CA SER A 15 2.88 -36.93 8.73
C SER A 15 1.40 -37.20 8.39
N GLY A 16 0.74 -36.43 7.53
CA GLY A 16 0.88 -36.59 6.09
C GLY A 16 0.06 -37.80 5.64
N TRP A 17 -1.25 -37.63 5.39
CA TRP A 17 -2.08 -38.65 4.73
C TRP A 17 -3.00 -38.03 3.68
N LEU A 18 -2.92 -38.67 2.53
CA LEU A 18 -3.61 -38.46 1.27
C LEU A 18 -5.04 -39.00 1.32
N VAL A 19 -5.90 -38.36 0.51
CA VAL A 19 -7.00 -38.93 -0.29
C VAL A 19 -8.00 -39.85 0.43
N ALA A 20 -9.24 -39.36 0.55
CA ALA A 20 -10.43 -40.20 0.43
C ALA A 20 -11.58 -39.37 -0.16
N ALA A 21 -11.65 -39.37 -1.50
CA ALA A 21 -12.87 -39.08 -2.23
C ALA A 21 -13.72 -40.36 -2.26
N CYS A 22 -15.00 -40.24 -1.92
CA CYS A 22 -16.17 -40.83 -2.58
C CYS A 22 -17.30 -41.17 -1.61
N CYS A 23 -18.52 -40.81 -2.05
CA CYS A 23 -19.84 -41.22 -1.58
C CYS A 23 -20.23 -40.61 -0.22
N ILE A 24 -21.34 -39.88 -0.09
CA ILE A 24 -22.71 -40.29 -0.44
C ILE A 24 -23.50 -39.04 -0.83
N ALA A 25 -24.01 -39.04 -2.07
CA ALA A 25 -25.17 -38.26 -2.44
C ALA A 25 -26.41 -38.94 -1.86
N LEU A 26 -27.27 -38.19 -1.16
CA LEU A 26 -28.74 -38.23 -1.20
C LEU A 26 -29.34 -37.62 0.07
N ALA A 27 -30.45 -36.90 -0.14
CA ALA A 27 -31.42 -36.38 0.82
C ALA A 27 -31.13 -35.01 1.44
N GLY A 28 -31.98 -34.03 1.08
CA GLY A 28 -32.13 -32.79 1.85
C GLY A 28 -32.26 -31.52 1.01
N ALA A 29 -33.09 -31.51 -0.04
CA ALA A 29 -33.54 -30.27 -0.66
C ALA A 29 -34.49 -29.53 0.30
N ALA A 30 -33.92 -28.83 1.29
CA ALA A 30 -34.61 -27.79 2.03
C ALA A 30 -34.16 -26.44 1.45
N VAL A 31 -34.94 -25.97 0.46
CA VAL A 31 -34.85 -24.61 -0.07
C VAL A 31 -35.14 -23.65 1.07
N THR A 32 -34.09 -23.13 1.70
CA THR A 32 -34.18 -21.86 2.40
C THR A 32 -34.08 -20.78 1.33
N ALA A 33 -35.24 -20.40 0.80
CA ALA A 33 -35.38 -19.13 0.10
C ALA A 33 -35.15 -18.02 1.14
N GLN A 34 -33.89 -17.76 1.47
CA GLN A 34 -33.49 -16.47 2.01
C GLN A 34 -33.68 -15.49 0.87
N SER A 35 -34.81 -14.80 0.92
CA SER A 35 -35.09 -13.60 0.16
C SER A 35 -33.83 -12.73 0.16
N ALA A 36 -33.16 -12.67 -0.98
CA ALA A 36 -32.11 -11.68 -1.20
C ALA A 36 -32.73 -10.32 -0.86
N PRO A 37 -32.06 -9.48 -0.04
CA PRO A 37 -32.59 -8.16 0.23
C PRO A 37 -32.73 -7.45 -1.11
N GLN A 38 -33.98 -7.09 -1.44
CA GLN A 38 -34.28 -6.22 -2.57
C GLN A 38 -33.35 -5.02 -2.45
N GLN A 39 -32.43 -4.87 -3.40
CA GLN A 39 -31.62 -3.68 -3.57
C GLN A 39 -32.59 -2.53 -3.80
N GLN A 40 -32.90 -1.82 -2.72
CA GLN A 40 -33.38 -0.45 -2.80
C GLN A 40 -32.40 0.30 -3.72
N PRO A 41 -32.87 1.21 -4.59
CA PRO A 41 -31.99 2.11 -5.32
C PRO A 41 -31.42 3.12 -4.31
N GLY A 42 -30.56 2.63 -3.41
CA GLY A 42 -29.79 3.41 -2.47
C GLY A 42 -28.64 4.05 -3.23
N ILE A 43 -28.38 5.30 -2.92
CA ILE A 43 -27.21 6.04 -3.38
C ILE A 43 -25.97 5.14 -3.14
N VAL A 44 -25.39 4.63 -4.22
CA VAL A 44 -24.16 3.83 -4.13
C VAL A 44 -23.02 4.80 -3.89
N LEU A 45 -22.33 4.62 -2.76
CA LEU A 45 -21.12 5.36 -2.42
C LEU A 45 -20.01 4.90 -3.37
N VAL A 46 -19.74 5.68 -4.43
CA VAL A 46 -18.74 5.33 -5.44
C VAL A 46 -17.42 5.99 -5.07
N LYS A 47 -16.45 5.15 -4.68
CA LYS A 47 -15.06 5.58 -4.54
C LYS A 47 -14.47 5.87 -5.91
N LEU A 48 -13.72 6.97 -6.00
CA LEU A 48 -13.01 7.33 -7.23
C LEU A 48 -11.86 6.35 -7.45
N GLY A 49 -11.82 5.71 -8.62
CA GLY A 49 -10.74 4.87 -9.08
C GLY A 49 -9.88 5.56 -10.15
N ILE A 50 -8.73 4.97 -10.45
CA ILE A 50 -7.90 5.42 -11.61
C ILE A 50 -8.68 5.25 -12.93
N GLY A 51 -9.60 4.29 -12.99
CA GLY A 51 -10.42 4.03 -14.17
C GLY A 51 -11.39 5.16 -14.52
N ASP A 52 -11.76 5.98 -13.52
CA ASP A 52 -12.69 7.11 -13.69
C ASP A 52 -11.97 8.38 -14.21
N MET A 53 -10.63 8.34 -14.27
CA MET A 53 -9.81 9.43 -14.80
C MET A 53 -9.69 9.33 -16.33
N SER A 54 -9.71 10.49 -17.00
CA SER A 54 -9.32 10.60 -18.41
C SER A 54 -7.87 10.16 -18.63
N LYS A 55 -7.52 9.81 -19.87
CA LYS A 55 -6.13 9.41 -20.20
C LYS A 55 -5.11 10.51 -19.87
N ALA A 56 -5.48 11.78 -20.01
CA ALA A 56 -4.62 12.91 -19.69
C ALA A 56 -4.36 13.00 -18.18
N GLU A 57 -5.40 12.83 -17.36
CA GLU A 57 -5.28 12.81 -15.89
C GLU A 57 -4.47 11.61 -15.41
N GLN A 58 -4.66 10.43 -16.01
CA GLN A 58 -3.84 9.27 -15.70
C GLN A 58 -2.36 9.50 -16.05
N ALA A 59 -2.07 10.10 -17.20
CA ALA A 59 -0.69 10.44 -17.58
C ALA A 59 -0.06 11.42 -16.59
N ASN A 60 -0.83 12.44 -16.17
CA ASN A 60 -0.37 13.39 -15.16
C ASN A 60 -0.13 12.74 -13.79
N LEU A 61 -1.03 11.83 -13.37
CA LEU A 61 -0.85 11.03 -12.15
C LEU A 61 0.47 10.26 -12.21
N TRP A 62 0.75 9.56 -13.32
CA TRP A 62 1.98 8.78 -13.43
C TRP A 62 3.24 9.65 -13.47
N LYS A 63 3.16 10.84 -14.05
CA LYS A 63 4.25 11.83 -13.99
C LYS A 63 4.53 12.27 -12.55
N LEU A 64 3.49 12.63 -11.79
CA LEU A 64 3.63 13.03 -10.38
C LEU A 64 4.19 11.90 -9.51
N VAL A 65 3.76 10.66 -9.75
CA VAL A 65 4.29 9.47 -9.07
C VAL A 65 5.79 9.33 -9.29
N ASP A 66 6.27 9.56 -10.51
CA ASP A 66 7.68 9.48 -10.89
C ASP A 66 8.52 10.61 -10.26
N GLU A 67 8.00 11.84 -10.30
CA GLU A 67 8.63 13.02 -9.68
C GLU A 67 8.76 12.84 -8.17
N TYR A 68 7.68 12.45 -7.48
CA TYR A 68 7.72 12.20 -6.04
C TYR A 68 8.59 11.02 -5.67
N ALA A 69 8.60 9.96 -6.48
CA ALA A 69 9.47 8.81 -6.25
C ALA A 69 10.95 9.21 -6.32
N THR A 70 11.32 10.08 -7.26
CA THR A 70 12.68 10.61 -7.39
C THR A 70 13.07 11.44 -6.17
N VAL A 71 12.19 12.33 -5.71
CA VAL A 71 12.46 13.16 -4.52
C VAL A 71 12.55 12.31 -3.26
N ASP A 72 11.62 11.38 -3.03
CA ASP A 72 11.63 10.51 -1.85
C ASP A 72 12.85 9.59 -1.84
N ALA A 73 13.28 9.10 -3.01
CA ALA A 73 14.53 8.35 -3.14
C ALA A 73 15.76 9.18 -2.79
N LEU A 74 15.84 10.43 -3.25
CA LEU A 74 16.95 11.32 -2.92
C LEU A 74 16.96 11.70 -1.43
N GLN A 75 15.78 11.91 -0.83
CA GLN A 75 15.69 12.14 0.61
C GLN A 75 16.14 10.91 1.41
N GLU A 76 15.71 9.72 1.02
CA GLU A 76 16.13 8.48 1.70
C GLU A 76 17.63 8.23 1.53
N PHE A 77 18.16 8.49 0.33
CA PHE A 77 19.59 8.47 0.06
C PHE A 77 20.34 9.41 1.02
N CYS A 78 19.82 10.61 1.26
CA CYS A 78 20.35 11.58 2.21
C CYS A 78 19.97 11.33 3.68
N GLY A 79 19.34 10.20 4.00
CA GLY A 79 19.05 9.76 5.37
C GLY A 79 17.72 10.24 5.96
N THR A 80 16.86 10.87 5.16
CA THR A 80 15.53 11.36 5.58
C THR A 80 14.42 10.50 4.97
N LYS A 81 13.50 9.99 5.80
CA LYS A 81 12.34 9.21 5.33
C LYS A 81 11.05 10.01 5.49
N LEU A 82 10.37 10.31 4.38
CA LEU A 82 9.13 11.10 4.40
C LEU A 82 7.87 10.28 4.66
N ASN A 83 7.93 8.95 4.50
CA ASN A 83 6.78 8.05 4.63
C ASN A 83 5.58 8.48 3.75
N LEU A 84 5.85 9.03 2.56
CA LEU A 84 4.82 9.60 1.67
C LEU A 84 3.69 8.61 1.38
N GLN A 85 4.00 7.35 1.11
CA GLN A 85 3.00 6.32 0.86
C GLN A 85 2.00 6.18 2.02
N ARG A 86 2.48 6.08 3.27
CA ARG A 86 1.61 5.95 4.45
C ARG A 86 0.76 7.19 4.65
N ARG A 87 1.36 8.37 4.49
CA ARG A 87 0.67 9.67 4.67
C ARG A 87 -0.40 9.88 3.60
N ALA A 88 -0.07 9.61 2.34
CA ALA A 88 -1.02 9.69 1.24
C ALA A 88 -2.15 8.66 1.41
N TRP A 89 -1.84 7.41 1.78
CA TRP A 89 -2.88 6.39 2.04
C TRP A 89 -3.90 6.89 3.06
N LEU A 90 -3.44 7.37 4.23
CA LEU A 90 -4.33 7.87 5.28
C LEU A 90 -5.13 9.11 4.85
N ALA A 91 -4.56 9.95 3.99
CA ALA A 91 -5.22 11.13 3.49
C ALA A 91 -6.41 10.82 2.57
N VAL A 92 -6.30 9.79 1.72
CA VAL A 92 -7.26 9.58 0.62
C VAL A 92 -8.02 8.25 0.66
N SER A 93 -7.71 7.33 1.60
CA SER A 93 -8.34 5.99 1.63
C SER A 93 -9.87 6.00 1.83
N ALA A 94 -10.40 7.11 2.35
CA ALA A 94 -11.84 7.28 2.53
C ALA A 94 -12.58 7.43 1.19
N CYS A 95 -12.01 8.17 0.22
CA CYS A 95 -12.67 8.56 -1.04
C CYS A 95 -12.10 7.88 -2.29
N VAL A 96 -10.93 7.23 -2.20
CA VAL A 96 -10.29 6.57 -3.34
C VAL A 96 -10.37 5.06 -3.18
N ASP A 97 -10.63 4.37 -4.29
CA ASP A 97 -10.70 2.91 -4.32
C ASP A 97 -9.35 2.28 -3.86
N PRO A 98 -9.37 1.35 -2.88
CA PRO A 98 -8.16 0.70 -2.40
C PRO A 98 -7.36 -0.05 -3.48
N ALA A 99 -7.99 -0.62 -4.51
CA ALA A 99 -7.26 -1.31 -5.58
C ALA A 99 -6.45 -0.30 -6.43
N SER A 100 -7.07 0.83 -6.74
CA SER A 100 -6.44 1.98 -7.38
C SER A 100 -5.25 2.50 -6.57
N LEU A 101 -5.43 2.77 -5.28
CA LEU A 101 -4.33 3.20 -4.40
C LEU A 101 -3.17 2.20 -4.37
N ARG A 102 -3.46 0.90 -4.25
CA ARG A 102 -2.43 -0.14 -4.29
C ARG A 102 -1.65 -0.13 -5.60
N LYS A 103 -2.31 0.11 -6.75
CA LYS A 103 -1.64 0.21 -8.06
C LYS A 103 -0.70 1.41 -8.11
N VAL A 104 -1.16 2.59 -7.67
CA VAL A 104 -0.31 3.79 -7.60
C VAL A 104 0.91 3.54 -6.71
N PHE A 105 0.69 3.02 -5.49
CA PHE A 105 1.76 2.80 -4.55
C PHE A 105 2.70 1.65 -4.90
N ALA A 106 2.25 0.66 -5.67
CA ALA A 106 3.13 -0.33 -6.27
C ALA A 106 4.10 0.34 -7.26
N LYS A 107 3.57 1.16 -8.18
CA LYS A 107 4.39 1.89 -9.15
C LYS A 107 5.37 2.85 -8.48
N PHE A 108 4.90 3.61 -7.48
CA PHE A 108 5.73 4.50 -6.67
C PHE A 108 6.91 3.75 -6.02
N ARG A 109 6.64 2.62 -5.35
CA ARG A 109 7.70 1.84 -4.69
C ARG A 109 8.74 1.31 -5.68
N THR A 110 8.29 0.81 -6.82
CA THR A 110 9.19 0.35 -7.89
C THR A 110 10.09 1.51 -8.36
N LYS A 111 9.51 2.65 -8.71
CA LYS A 111 10.27 3.83 -9.17
C LYS A 111 11.23 4.36 -8.12
N LYS A 112 10.78 4.48 -6.88
CA LYS A 112 11.63 4.91 -5.78
C LYS A 112 12.83 3.98 -5.61
N GLY A 113 12.61 2.66 -5.65
CA GLY A 113 13.68 1.67 -5.56
C GLY A 113 14.68 1.78 -6.71
N GLU A 114 14.20 2.00 -7.94
CA GLU A 114 15.05 2.27 -9.12
C GLU A 114 15.94 3.49 -8.88
N TYR A 115 15.35 4.63 -8.50
CA TYR A 115 16.10 5.87 -8.27
C TYR A 115 17.06 5.77 -7.09
N LEU A 116 16.65 5.16 -5.99
CA LEU A 116 17.53 4.99 -4.82
C LEU A 116 18.78 4.19 -5.20
N LYS A 117 18.59 3.07 -5.92
CA LYS A 117 19.71 2.27 -6.41
C LYS A 117 20.62 3.05 -7.36
N GLN A 118 20.05 3.89 -8.24
CA GLN A 118 20.84 4.77 -9.11
C GLN A 118 21.67 5.77 -8.31
N TRP A 119 21.09 6.43 -7.31
CA TRP A 119 21.82 7.34 -6.42
C TRP A 119 22.95 6.64 -5.67
N GLU A 120 22.69 5.45 -5.12
CA GLU A 120 23.69 4.62 -4.45
C GLU A 120 24.83 4.21 -5.39
N THR A 121 24.51 3.85 -6.63
CA THR A 121 25.51 3.42 -7.63
C THR A 121 26.40 4.59 -8.08
N LEU A 122 25.80 5.76 -8.32
CA LEU A 122 26.51 6.92 -8.85
C LEU A 122 27.23 7.74 -7.77
N HIS A 123 26.68 7.77 -6.55
CA HIS A 123 27.09 8.70 -5.50
C HIS A 123 27.25 8.05 -4.12
N GLY A 124 27.23 6.72 -4.02
CA GLY A 124 27.28 5.99 -2.73
C GLY A 124 28.57 6.17 -1.91
N GLN A 125 29.64 6.69 -2.51
CA GLN A 125 30.87 7.02 -1.78
C GLN A 125 30.60 8.15 -0.76
N PRO A 126 31.20 8.12 0.45
CA PRO A 126 30.88 9.07 1.51
C PRO A 126 30.99 10.55 1.11
N GLU A 127 32.05 10.91 0.37
CA GLU A 127 32.27 12.29 -0.05
C GLU A 127 31.30 12.74 -1.14
N ALA A 128 31.05 11.88 -2.15
CA ALA A 128 30.08 12.15 -3.21
C ALA A 128 28.66 12.28 -2.65
N LYS A 129 28.28 11.39 -1.72
CA LYS A 129 27.01 11.43 -1.00
C LYS A 129 26.85 12.74 -0.25
N LYS A 130 27.87 13.15 0.52
CA LYS A 130 27.86 14.42 1.27
C LYS A 130 27.68 15.61 0.33
N ALA A 131 28.41 15.65 -0.78
CA ALA A 131 28.33 16.73 -1.76
C ALA A 131 26.93 16.85 -2.39
N VAL A 132 26.32 15.72 -2.79
CA VAL A 132 24.96 15.70 -3.35
C VAL A 132 23.95 16.15 -2.29
N CYS A 133 24.03 15.62 -1.07
CA CYS A 133 23.06 15.94 -0.03
C CYS A 133 23.14 17.40 0.43
N GLU A 134 24.34 17.98 0.53
CA GLU A 134 24.49 19.42 0.83
C GLU A 134 24.00 20.29 -0.34
N ARG A 135 24.28 19.92 -1.59
CA ARG A 135 23.79 20.65 -2.78
C ARG A 135 22.27 20.72 -2.84
N PHE A 136 21.58 19.63 -2.49
CA PHE A 136 20.12 19.56 -2.62
C PHE A 136 19.35 19.83 -1.33
N LYS A 137 20.03 19.98 -0.19
CA LYS A 137 19.43 20.14 1.16
C LYS A 137 18.25 21.10 1.20
N THR A 138 18.45 22.34 0.73
CA THR A 138 17.43 23.39 0.71
C THR A 138 16.24 23.01 -0.17
N LYS A 139 16.51 22.47 -1.36
CA LYS A 139 15.48 22.06 -2.33
C LYS A 139 14.68 20.86 -1.84
N LEU A 140 15.31 19.90 -1.19
CA LEU A 140 14.62 18.76 -0.58
C LEU A 140 13.67 19.22 0.54
N GLY A 141 14.08 20.23 1.32
CA GLY A 141 13.21 20.88 2.31
C GLY A 141 11.98 21.53 1.67
N GLU A 142 12.16 22.27 0.58
CA GLU A 142 11.06 22.87 -0.19
C GLU A 142 10.11 21.82 -0.76
N TYR A 143 10.64 20.80 -1.44
CA TYR A 143 9.82 19.73 -2.01
C TYR A 143 9.06 18.93 -0.94
N SER A 144 9.68 18.67 0.20
CA SER A 144 9.01 18.02 1.34
C SER A 144 7.79 18.82 1.81
N LYS A 145 7.91 20.15 1.88
CA LYS A 145 6.80 21.05 2.23
C LYS A 145 5.70 21.02 1.17
N ILE A 146 6.06 21.12 -0.12
CA ILE A 146 5.11 21.08 -1.24
C ILE A 146 4.32 19.76 -1.23
N MET A 147 5.00 18.61 -1.17
CA MET A 147 4.36 17.30 -1.12
C MET A 147 3.46 17.14 0.11
N SER A 148 3.88 17.68 1.26
CA SER A 148 3.07 17.68 2.47
C SER A 148 1.81 18.55 2.32
N GLY A 149 1.93 19.70 1.67
CA GLY A 149 0.80 20.57 1.32
C GLY A 149 -0.21 19.86 0.43
N GLN A 150 0.26 19.19 -0.63
CA GLN A 150 -0.59 18.45 -1.57
C GLN A 150 -1.30 17.27 -0.90
N ILE A 151 -0.64 16.54 0.00
CA ILE A 151 -1.30 15.49 0.80
C ILE A 151 -2.40 16.08 1.68
N ASN A 152 -2.17 17.24 2.32
CA ASN A 152 -3.17 17.90 3.16
C ASN A 152 -4.35 18.45 2.36
N GLU A 153 -4.08 18.98 1.17
CA GLU A 153 -5.10 19.44 0.22
C GLU A 153 -5.97 18.26 -0.24
N ALA A 154 -5.33 17.15 -0.65
CA ALA A 154 -6.03 15.93 -1.01
C ALA A 154 -6.86 15.36 0.17
N ALA A 155 -6.32 15.38 1.39
CA ALA A 155 -7.07 14.97 2.58
C ALA A 155 -8.30 15.85 2.81
N THR A 156 -8.17 17.16 2.59
CA THR A 156 -9.26 18.12 2.76
C THR A 156 -10.34 17.92 1.71
N ALA A 157 -9.95 17.77 0.44
CA ALA A 157 -10.86 17.43 -0.64
C ALA A 157 -11.59 16.10 -0.38
N CYS A 158 -10.86 15.09 0.08
CA CYS A 158 -11.41 13.77 0.42
C CYS A 158 -12.43 13.83 1.58
N ARG A 159 -12.14 14.62 2.63
CA ARG A 159 -13.06 14.81 3.76
C ARG A 159 -14.29 15.61 3.39
N ASN A 160 -14.15 16.58 2.49
CA ASN A 160 -15.22 17.48 2.08
C ASN A 160 -16.06 16.94 0.91
N CYS A 161 -15.66 15.82 0.32
CA CYS A 161 -16.43 15.19 -0.72
C CYS A 161 -17.66 14.50 -0.10
N PHE A 162 -18.84 14.90 -0.58
CA PHE A 162 -20.14 14.46 -0.04
C PHE A 162 -20.45 13.00 -0.37
N PHE A 163 -19.80 12.43 -1.39
CA PHE A 163 -19.97 11.06 -1.86
C PHE A 163 -18.58 10.42 -1.99
N CYS A 164 -18.08 9.79 -0.92
CA CYS A 164 -16.74 9.18 -0.81
C CYS A 164 -16.80 7.70 -0.55
#